data_AF-A0A7T8QWS8-F1
#
_entry.id   AF-A0A7T8QWS8-F1
#
_cell.length_a   1.000
_cell.length_b   1.000
_cell.length_c   1.000
_cell.angle_alpha   90.00
_cell.angle_beta   90.00
_cell.angle_gamma   90.00
#
_symmetry.space_group_name_H-M   'P 1'
#
loop_
_entity.id
_entity.type
_entity.pdbx_description
1 polymer ?
#
loop_
_entity_poly.entity_id
_entity_poly.type
_entity_poly.pdbx_seq_one_letter_code
_entity_poly.pdbx_strand_id
1 'polypeptide(L)' 'MSSSPGSVGSSCRRPLDGLCGSGTPYTFQQDSAPAHKAKLVQSWLKKNVPNFWDFNTWPPNSSDLNLCDYYW' A
#
# COMPACT_ATOMS: atom_id res chain seq x y z
N MET A 1 6.99 20.13 39.28
CA MET A 1 8.11 19.58 38.48
C MET A 1 7.90 18.07 38.43
N SER A 2 7.16 17.57 37.43
CA SER A 2 7.67 16.99 36.16
C SER A 2 8.40 15.65 36.42
N SER A 3 8.08 14.49 35.84
CA SER A 3 7.40 14.17 34.59
C SER A 3 6.90 12.70 34.61
N SER A 4 5.78 12.40 33.96
CA SER A 4 5.42 11.03 33.54
C SER A 4 6.20 10.62 32.29
N PRO A 5 6.45 9.33 32.03
CA PRO A 5 7.18 8.90 30.83
C PRO A 5 6.32 9.10 29.59
N GLY A 6 6.92 9.75 28.59
CA GLY A 6 6.30 10.03 27.30
C GLY A 6 5.90 8.74 26.57
N SER A 7 4.62 8.66 26.22
CA SER A 7 4.14 7.70 25.24
C SER A 7 4.77 8.02 23.89
N VAL A 8 5.65 7.15 23.41
CA VAL A 8 6.23 7.24 22.06
C VAL A 8 5.09 7.22 21.06
N GLY A 9 4.79 8.39 20.50
CA GLY A 9 3.74 8.59 19.50
C GLY A 9 4.02 7.70 18.30
N SER A 10 3.10 6.78 18.04
CA SER A 10 3.05 5.95 16.85
C SER A 10 2.76 6.82 15.63
N SER A 11 3.76 7.54 15.14
CA SER A 11 3.69 8.21 13.85
C SER A 11 3.58 7.13 12.76
N CYS A 12 2.68 7.35 11.79
CA CYS A 12 2.51 6.54 10.57
C CYS A 12 1.65 5.26 10.69
N ARG A 13 0.44 5.35 11.26
CA ARG A 13 -0.64 4.39 10.96
C ARG A 13 -1.90 5.13 10.53
N ARG A 14 -1.91 5.62 9.30
CA ARG A 14 -3.16 5.84 8.58
C ARG A 14 -3.30 4.68 7.60
N PRO A 15 -4.15 3.68 7.91
CA PRO A 15 -4.45 2.67 6.91
C PRO A 15 -5.22 3.34 5.75
N LEU A 16 -5.17 2.74 4.56
CA LEU A 16 -5.62 3.38 3.31
C LEU A 16 -7.15 3.54 3.24
N ASP A 17 -7.88 3.10 4.25
CA ASP A 17 -9.32 3.25 4.47
C ASP A 17 -9.81 4.69 4.32
N GLY A 18 -8.95 5.70 4.56
CA GLY A 18 -9.30 7.11 4.39
C GLY A 18 -9.02 7.72 3.00
N LEU A 19 -8.40 6.98 2.07
CA LEU A 19 -7.99 7.53 0.76
C LEU A 19 -9.12 7.54 -0.28
N CYS A 20 -10.06 6.59 -0.18
CA CYS A 20 -11.24 6.57 -1.04
C CYS A 20 -12.39 7.26 -0.31
N GLY A 21 -12.48 8.59 -0.43
CA GLY A 21 -13.38 9.47 0.33
C GLY A 21 -14.89 9.27 0.13
N SER A 22 -15.38 8.12 -0.35
CA SER A 22 -16.78 7.94 -0.75
C SER A 22 -17.39 6.56 -0.41
N GLY A 23 -16.73 5.72 0.39
CA GLY A 23 -17.28 4.39 0.75
C GLY A 23 -17.38 3.41 -0.43
N THR A 24 -16.85 3.79 -1.60
CA THR A 24 -16.77 2.94 -2.78
C THR A 24 -15.62 1.95 -2.64
N PRO A 25 -15.82 0.66 -2.96
CA PRO A 25 -14.74 -0.32 -2.92
C PRO A 25 -13.66 0.08 -3.94
N TYR A 26 -12.40 0.02 -3.51
CA TYR A 26 -11.25 0.28 -4.36
C TYR A 26 -10.29 -0.91 -4.31
N THR A 27 -9.46 -1.03 -5.34
CA THR A 27 -8.38 -2.03 -5.41
C THR A 27 -7.06 -1.31 -5.61
N PHE A 28 -6.09 -1.58 -4.75
CA PHE A 28 -4.73 -1.06 -4.93
C PHE A 28 -3.97 -1.90 -5.96
N GLN A 29 -3.49 -1.25 -7.01
CA GLN A 29 -2.70 -1.86 -8.08
C GLN A 29 -1.24 -1.40 -7.98
N GLN A 30 -0.31 -2.34 -8.16
CA GLN A 30 1.14 -2.11 -8.25
C GLN A 30 1.75 -3.08 -9.26
N ASP A 31 2.89 -2.73 -9.85
CA ASP A 31 3.64 -3.61 -10.74
C ASP A 31 4.46 -4.67 -9.96
N SER A 32 5.22 -5.48 -10.69
CA SER A 32 6.09 -6.51 -10.11
C SER A 32 7.53 -6.04 -9.81
N ALA A 33 7.77 -4.74 -9.65
CA ALA A 33 9.09 -4.21 -9.31
C ALA A 33 9.64 -4.83 -8.00
N PRO A 34 10.98 -4.96 -7.85
CA PRO A 34 11.57 -5.65 -6.70
C PRO A 34 11.12 -5.11 -5.32
N ALA A 35 10.92 -3.80 -5.20
CA ALA A 35 10.43 -3.17 -3.98
C ALA A 35 9.01 -3.63 -3.61
N HIS A 36 8.13 -3.76 -4.60
CA HIS A 36 6.75 -4.21 -4.42
C HIS A 36 6.67 -5.70 -4.09
N LYS A 37 7.68 -6.49 -4.49
CA LYS A 37 7.80 -7.93 -4.15
C LYS A 37 8.35 -8.18 -2.74
N ALA A 38 8.85 -7.16 -2.05
CA ALA A 38 9.44 -7.34 -0.73
C ALA A 38 8.41 -7.87 0.27
N LYS A 39 8.80 -8.89 1.06
CA LYS A 39 7.91 -9.52 2.06
C LYS A 39 7.32 -8.49 3.03
N LEU A 40 8.12 -7.52 3.46
CA LEU A 40 7.69 -6.44 4.35
C LEU A 40 6.53 -5.64 3.74
N VAL A 41 6.65 -5.27 2.46
CA VAL A 41 5.64 -4.48 1.74
C VAL A 41 4.37 -5.31 1.58
N GLN A 42 4.49 -6.56 1.13
CA GLN A 42 3.35 -7.47 0.96
C GLN A 42 2.62 -7.75 2.28
N SER A 43 3.35 -7.97 3.38
CA SER A 43 2.76 -8.15 4.72
C SER A 43 2.05 -6.89 5.20
N TRP A 44 2.58 -5.71 4.89
CA TRP A 44 1.93 -4.45 5.23
C TRP A 44 0.64 -4.25 4.42
N LEU A 45 0.66 -4.50 3.11
CA LEU A 45 -0.52 -4.37 2.25
C LEU A 45 -1.65 -5.29 2.70
N LYS A 46 -1.35 -6.56 2.98
CA LYS A 46 -2.33 -7.53 3.50
C LYS A 46 -3.02 -7.10 4.79
N LYS A 47 -2.34 -6.30 5.62
CA LYS A 47 -2.86 -5.85 6.91
C LYS A 47 -3.65 -4.54 6.82
N ASN A 48 -3.30 -3.67 5.87
CA ASN A 48 -3.78 -2.28 5.85
C ASN A 48 -4.61 -1.92 4.61
N VAL A 49 -4.65 -2.78 3.60
CA VAL A 49 -5.33 -2.52 2.33
C VAL A 49 -6.36 -3.62 2.09
N PRO A 50 -7.67 -3.31 2.12
CA PRO A 50 -8.72 -4.31 2.04
C PRO A 50 -8.69 -5.13 0.75
N ASN A 51 -8.32 -4.49 -0.36
CA ASN A 51 -8.21 -5.15 -1.66
C ASN A 51 -6.97 -4.62 -2.39
N PHE A 52 -6.04 -5.51 -2.73
CA PHE A 52 -4.85 -5.16 -3.49
C PHE A 52 -4.43 -6.31 -4.41
N TRP A 53 -3.72 -5.99 -5.49
CA TRP A 53 -3.08 -7.00 -6.33
C TRP A 53 -1.74 -7.44 -5.72
N ASP A 54 -1.68 -8.73 -5.37
CA ASP A 54 -0.43 -9.39 -5.03
C ASP A 54 0.51 -9.39 -6.24
N PHE A 55 1.81 -9.46 -5.99
CA PHE A 55 2.83 -9.46 -7.03
C PHE A 55 2.72 -10.61 -8.04
N ASN A 56 2.03 -11.71 -7.69
CA ASN A 56 1.79 -12.86 -8.57
C ASN A 56 0.64 -12.61 -9.56
N THR A 57 -0.22 -11.63 -9.29
CA THR A 57 -1.34 -11.28 -10.17
C THR A 57 -0.86 -10.46 -11.36
N TRP A 58 0.26 -9.74 -11.23
CA TRP A 58 0.82 -8.94 -12.30
C TRP A 58 1.67 -9.79 -13.27
N PRO A 59 1.33 -9.84 -14.57
CA PRO A 59 2.16 -10.52 -15.55
C PRO A 59 3.53 -9.84 -15.70
N PRO A 60 4.62 -10.62 -15.86
CA PRO A 60 5.95 -10.06 -16.03
C PRO A 60 6.05 -9.26 -17.34
N ASN A 61 6.71 -8.11 -17.28
CA ASN A 61 6.99 -7.23 -18.44
C ASN A 61 5.74 -6.64 -19.12
N SER A 62 4.62 -6.50 -18.40
CA SER A 62 3.39 -5.88 -18.90
C SER A 62 3.29 -4.41 -18.52
N SER A 63 4.16 -3.58 -19.11
CA SER A 63 4.08 -2.12 -19.01
C SER A 63 2.77 -1.57 -19.59
N ASP A 64 2.22 -2.24 -20.60
CA ASP A 64 0.96 -1.91 -21.28
C ASP A 64 -0.26 -1.93 -20.35
N LEU A 65 -0.18 -2.66 -19.23
CA LEU A 65 -1.27 -2.77 -18.27
C LEU A 65 -1.17 -1.74 -17.14
N ASN A 66 -0.03 -1.06 -16.99
CA ASN A 66 0.19 -0.10 -15.93
C ASN A 66 -0.28 1.29 -16.37
N LEU A 67 -1.40 1.75 -15.82
CA LEU A 67 -1.90 3.11 -16.07
C LEU A 67 -0.86 4.18 -15.69
N CYS A 68 0.04 3.91 -14.74
CA CYS A 68 1.10 4.82 -14.35
C CYS A 68 2.20 4.95 -15.43
N ASP A 69 2.35 3.95 -16.29
CA ASP A 69 3.36 3.90 -17.38
C ASP A 69 2.87 4.57 -18.67
N TYR A 70 1.62 5.03 -18.73
CA TYR A 70 1.08 5.74 -19.89
C TYR A 70 1.35 7.26 -19.87
N TYR A 71 1.56 7.84 -18.69
CA TYR A 71 1.58 9.29 -18.48
C TYR A 71 2.98 9.89 -18.28
N TRP A 72 4.04 9.13 -18.55
CA TRP A 72 5.41 9.65 -18.54
C TRP A 72 5.86 10.09 -19.94
#